data_AF-A0A2D9N2B5-F1
#
_entry.id   AF-A0A2D9N2B5-F1
#
_cell.length_a   1.000
_cell.length_b   1.000
_cell.length_c   1.000
_cell.angle_alpha   90.00
_cell.angle_beta   90.00
_cell.angle_gamma   90.00
#
_symmetry.space_group_name_H-M   'P 1'
#
loop_
_entity.id
_entity.type
_entity.pdbx_description
1 polymer ?
#
loop_
_entity_poly.entity_id
_entity_poly.type
_entity_poly.pdbx_seq_one_letter_code
_entity_poly.pdbx_strand_id
1 'polypeptide(L)'
;MIRNVLKGIQAYRTAWPLINKLNLWQYFAVPMVISFLTGLLIGFAAWGLSDDLGAFFSLAWVWEWGADVVRTISEILAAMLIVALGLILYKHIVMAVSAPFMSPVSEKIETHLMGTTHTHRNTTNASQLWRGIRINIRNLGMELLLTVPILLLSLIPVIGVVATLLLFLVQAFYAGFGNMDYTLERHLSYAESVRIVKQHRGIAVGNGIVFMAMLFIPVIGIILVLPLSVTAASTETIAILKETRRLAPKEPTQNLSQ
;
A
#
# COMPACT_ATOMS: atom_id res chain seq x y z
N MET A 1 5.30 -19.74 -1.47
CA MET A 1 4.49 -18.54 -1.17
C MET A 1 4.58 -18.11 0.29
N ILE A 2 4.25 -18.98 1.27
CA ILE A 2 4.26 -18.66 2.71
C ILE A 2 5.62 -18.12 3.20
N ARG A 3 6.73 -18.76 2.79
CA ARG A 3 8.09 -18.28 3.11
C ARG A 3 8.32 -16.82 2.69
N ASN A 4 7.78 -16.41 1.54
CA ASN A 4 7.91 -15.05 1.04
C ASN A 4 7.03 -14.05 1.80
N VAL A 5 5.87 -14.49 2.30
CA VAL A 5 5.04 -13.70 3.24
C VAL A 5 5.80 -13.46 4.54
N LEU A 6 6.38 -14.51 5.11
CA LEU A 6 7.18 -14.41 6.33
C LEU A 6 8.40 -13.49 6.14
N LYS A 7 9.10 -13.58 5.01
CA LYS A 7 10.19 -12.65 4.66
C LYS A 7 9.71 -11.19 4.64
N GLY A 8 8.60 -10.90 3.96
CA GLY A 8 8.03 -9.55 3.90
C GLY A 8 7.64 -8.98 5.28
N ILE A 9 7.13 -9.82 6.18
CA ILE A 9 6.84 -9.43 7.58
C ILE A 9 8.15 -9.22 8.36
N GLN A 10 9.12 -10.12 8.23
CA GLN A 10 10.39 -10.07 8.95
C GLN A 10 11.23 -8.83 8.58
N ALA A 11 11.11 -8.33 7.36
CA ALA A 11 11.79 -7.12 6.90
C ALA A 11 11.48 -5.87 7.75
N TYR A 12 10.32 -5.81 8.41
CA TYR A 12 9.97 -4.72 9.34
C TYR A 12 10.86 -4.69 10.58
N ARG A 13 11.41 -5.83 11.02
CA ARG A 13 12.32 -5.89 12.18
C ARG A 13 13.61 -5.11 11.93
N THR A 14 14.08 -5.12 10.69
CA THR A 14 15.28 -4.39 10.27
C THR A 14 14.99 -2.98 9.76
N ALA A 15 13.73 -2.66 9.47
CA ALA A 15 13.34 -1.35 8.95
C ALA A 15 13.70 -0.21 9.91
N TRP A 16 13.28 -0.26 11.17
CA TRP A 16 13.56 0.80 12.14
C TRP A 16 15.06 1.05 12.38
N PRO A 17 15.89 0.02 12.66
CA PRO A 17 17.35 0.20 12.75
C PRO A 17 17.96 0.81 11.48
N LEU A 18 17.47 0.42 10.30
CA LEU A 18 17.99 0.91 9.02
C LEU A 18 17.64 2.38 8.78
N ILE A 19 16.42 2.81 9.11
CA ILE A 19 15.99 4.21 9.04
C ILE A 19 16.92 5.11 9.88
N ASN A 20 17.22 4.68 11.11
CA ASN A 20 18.12 5.42 12.00
C ASN A 20 19.55 5.44 11.46
N LYS A 21 20.09 4.28 11.06
CA LYS A 21 21.46 4.14 10.56
C LYS A 21 21.74 5.00 9.34
N LEU A 22 20.76 5.12 8.43
CA LEU A 22 20.89 5.87 7.18
C LEU A 22 20.32 7.31 7.28
N ASN A 23 19.88 7.71 8.47
CA ASN A 23 19.26 9.01 8.74
C ASN A 23 18.14 9.35 7.73
N LEU A 24 17.22 8.39 7.52
CA LEU A 24 16.16 8.49 6.52
C LEU A 24 14.95 9.33 6.98
N TRP A 25 14.86 9.65 8.26
CA TRP A 25 13.75 10.42 8.85
C TRP A 25 13.47 11.74 8.14
N GLN A 26 14.50 12.42 7.67
CA GLN A 26 14.37 13.68 6.92
C GLN A 26 13.57 13.51 5.60
N TYR A 27 13.68 12.35 4.94
CA TYR A 27 12.95 12.07 3.70
C TYR A 27 11.50 11.66 3.98
N PHE A 28 11.25 11.06 5.14
CA PHE A 28 9.92 10.67 5.56
C PHE A 28 9.09 11.82 6.15
N ALA A 29 9.70 12.95 6.53
CA ALA A 29 8.99 14.08 7.13
C ALA A 29 7.77 14.52 6.29
N VAL A 30 7.96 14.73 4.98
CA VAL A 30 6.88 15.16 4.08
C VAL A 30 5.81 14.05 3.92
N PRO A 31 6.16 12.79 3.60
CA PRO A 31 5.20 11.69 3.60
C PRO A 31 4.41 11.50 4.90
N MET A 32 5.05 11.64 6.06
CA MET A 32 4.39 11.54 7.37
C MET A 32 3.33 12.64 7.55
N VAL A 33 3.65 13.87 7.13
CA VAL A 33 2.69 14.99 7.14
C VAL A 33 1.54 14.73 6.17
N ILE A 34 1.83 14.28 4.94
CA ILE A 34 0.79 13.90 3.96
C ILE A 34 -0.12 12.81 4.55
N SER A 35 0.47 11.79 5.16
CA SER A 35 -0.22 10.68 5.82
C SER A 35 -1.16 11.19 6.91
N PHE A 36 -0.64 12.03 7.82
CA PHE A 36 -1.41 12.61 8.90
C PHE A 36 -2.54 13.52 8.41
N LEU A 37 -2.27 14.43 7.47
CA LEU A 37 -3.27 15.34 6.90
C LEU A 37 -4.36 14.58 6.13
N THR A 38 -4.00 13.54 5.38
CA THR A 38 -4.97 12.69 4.69
C THR A 38 -5.86 11.95 5.69
N GLY A 39 -5.26 11.45 6.79
CA GLY A 39 -6.00 10.82 7.87
C GLY A 39 -6.98 11.78 8.55
N LEU A 40 -6.56 13.01 8.84
CA LEU A 40 -7.44 14.06 9.38
C LEU A 40 -8.57 14.39 8.41
N LEU A 41 -8.27 14.61 7.13
CA LEU A 41 -9.27 14.94 6.11
C LEU A 41 -10.35 13.85 6.02
N ILE A 42 -9.93 12.58 5.97
CA ILE A 42 -10.86 11.44 5.91
C ILE A 42 -11.63 11.30 7.22
N GLY A 43 -11.00 11.54 8.37
CA GLY A 43 -11.68 11.54 9.67
C GLY A 43 -12.75 12.62 9.77
N PHE A 44 -12.45 13.86 9.35
CA PHE A 44 -13.43 14.95 9.31
C PHE A 44 -14.54 14.69 8.30
N ALA A 45 -14.20 14.17 7.12
CA ALA A 45 -15.21 13.79 6.13
C ALA A 45 -16.14 12.70 6.68
N ALA A 46 -15.58 11.66 7.31
CA ALA A 46 -16.37 10.58 7.91
C ALA A 46 -17.29 11.09 9.03
N TRP A 47 -16.82 12.03 9.85
CA TRP A 47 -17.64 12.64 10.91
C TRP A 47 -18.75 13.56 10.36
N GLY A 48 -18.48 14.30 9.29
CA GLY A 48 -19.49 15.18 8.66
C GLY A 48 -20.52 14.44 7.80
N LEU A 49 -20.13 13.31 7.19
CA LEU A 49 -21.00 12.53 6.28
C LEU A 49 -21.73 11.37 6.97
N SER A 50 -21.40 11.03 8.23
CA SER A 50 -21.99 9.87 8.92
C SER A 50 -23.49 10.00 9.11
N ASP A 51 -23.94 11.19 9.49
CA ASP A 51 -25.34 11.45 9.84
C ASP A 51 -26.21 11.46 8.56
N ASP A 52 -25.70 12.07 7.49
CA ASP A 52 -26.36 12.13 6.17
C ASP A 52 -26.49 10.75 5.53
N LEU A 53 -25.46 9.91 5.61
CA LEU A 53 -25.48 8.56 5.06
C LEU A 53 -26.37 7.62 5.88
N GLY A 54 -26.36 7.73 7.20
CA GLY A 54 -27.26 6.99 8.09
C GLY A 54 -28.73 7.31 7.78
N ALA A 55 -29.05 8.60 7.60
CA ALA A 55 -30.37 9.05 7.18
C ALA A 55 -30.75 8.50 5.79
N PHE A 56 -29.82 8.52 4.82
CA PHE A 56 -30.06 7.97 3.48
C PHE A 56 -30.39 6.46 3.50
N PHE A 57 -29.65 5.65 4.25
CA PHE A 57 -29.93 4.22 4.35
C PHE A 57 -31.23 3.92 5.11
N SER A 58 -31.60 4.75 6.07
CA SER A 58 -32.86 4.59 6.81
C SER A 58 -34.10 4.72 5.91
N LEU A 59 -34.03 5.55 4.85
CA LEU A 59 -35.11 5.71 3.86
C LEU A 59 -35.40 4.43 3.05
N ALA A 60 -34.46 3.49 2.97
CA ALA A 60 -34.67 2.23 2.27
C ALA A 60 -35.58 1.25 3.04
N TRP A 61 -35.85 1.49 4.33
CA TRP A 61 -36.71 0.66 5.15
C TRP A 61 -38.12 1.26 5.27
N VAL A 62 -39.09 0.60 4.62
CA VAL A 62 -40.47 1.11 4.47
C VAL A 62 -41.44 0.61 5.56
N TRP A 63 -41.00 -0.31 6.43
CA TRP A 63 -41.87 -1.00 7.40
C TRP A 63 -41.73 -0.45 8.83
N GLU A 64 -42.84 -0.14 9.52
CA GLU A 64 -42.80 0.46 10.87
C GLU A 64 -42.35 -0.51 11.97
N TRP A 65 -42.57 -1.82 11.81
CA TRP A 65 -42.17 -2.80 12.80
C TRP A 65 -40.65 -3.03 12.76
N GLY A 66 -39.98 -2.91 13.91
CA GLY A 66 -38.54 -3.07 14.01
C GLY A 66 -37.71 -1.92 13.40
N ALA A 67 -38.36 -0.79 13.06
CA ALA A 67 -37.69 0.35 12.45
C ALA A 67 -36.50 0.87 13.28
N ASP A 68 -36.60 0.93 14.61
CA ASP A 68 -35.48 1.34 15.47
C ASP A 68 -34.31 0.36 15.46
N VAL A 69 -34.60 -0.95 15.41
CA VAL A 69 -33.56 -1.99 15.35
C VAL A 69 -32.86 -1.94 13.99
N VAL A 70 -33.62 -1.84 12.90
CA VAL A 70 -33.08 -1.73 11.54
C VAL A 70 -32.30 -0.43 11.37
N ARG A 71 -32.78 0.68 11.92
CA ARG A 71 -32.07 1.97 11.93
C ARG A 71 -30.72 1.85 12.63
N THR A 72 -30.69 1.29 13.84
CA THR A 72 -29.45 1.07 14.60
C THR A 72 -28.46 0.17 13.84
N ILE A 73 -28.94 -0.93 13.25
CA ILE A 73 -28.09 -1.83 12.44
C ILE A 73 -27.57 -1.12 11.19
N SER A 74 -28.42 -0.34 10.52
CA SER A 74 -28.08 0.41 9.31
C SER A 74 -27.06 1.51 9.59
N GLU A 75 -27.19 2.22 10.72
CA GLU A 75 -26.22 3.21 11.20
C GLU A 75 -24.86 2.56 11.45
N ILE A 76 -24.82 1.40 12.13
CA ILE A 76 -23.57 0.65 12.37
C ILE A 76 -22.94 0.18 11.05
N LEU A 77 -23.74 -0.40 10.14
CA LEU A 77 -23.26 -0.86 8.83
C LEU A 77 -22.75 0.30 7.98
N ALA A 78 -23.45 1.44 7.99
CA ALA A 78 -23.04 2.66 7.30
C ALA A 78 -21.72 3.18 7.86
N ALA A 79 -21.58 3.24 9.19
CA ALA A 79 -20.34 3.66 9.84
C ALA A 79 -19.17 2.74 9.48
N MET A 80 -19.36 1.42 9.51
CA MET A 80 -18.33 0.45 9.09
C MET A 80 -17.95 0.61 7.62
N LEU A 81 -18.93 0.83 6.74
CA LEU A 81 -18.69 1.06 5.33
C LEU A 81 -17.89 2.35 5.09
N ILE A 82 -18.24 3.44 5.76
CA ILE A 82 -17.51 4.73 5.70
C ILE A 82 -16.06 4.54 6.13
N VAL A 83 -15.82 3.87 7.26
CA VAL A 83 -14.46 3.59 7.75
C VAL A 83 -13.70 2.71 6.77
N ALA A 84 -14.30 1.65 6.24
CA ALA A 84 -13.66 0.75 5.27
C ALA A 84 -13.28 1.48 3.98
N LEU A 85 -14.21 2.24 3.39
CA LEU A 85 -13.95 3.05 2.20
C LEU A 85 -12.92 4.14 2.47
N GLY A 86 -13.00 4.80 3.63
CA GLY A 86 -12.04 5.79 4.09
C GLY A 86 -10.63 5.22 4.17
N LEU A 87 -10.45 4.03 4.76
CA LEU A 87 -9.16 3.35 4.84
C LEU A 87 -8.62 2.94 3.46
N ILE A 88 -9.49 2.45 2.57
CA ILE A 88 -9.11 2.09 1.19
C ILE A 88 -8.64 3.33 0.42
N LEU A 89 -9.35 4.45 0.52
CA LEU A 89 -8.97 5.70 -0.12
C LEU A 89 -7.69 6.27 0.49
N TYR A 90 -7.63 6.32 1.83
CA TYR A 90 -6.47 6.76 2.60
C TYR A 90 -5.19 6.13 2.09
N LYS A 91 -5.12 4.78 2.04
CA LYS A 91 -3.88 4.11 1.67
C LYS A 91 -3.44 4.45 0.25
N HIS A 92 -4.37 4.52 -0.69
CA HIS A 92 -4.05 4.78 -2.10
C HIS A 92 -3.66 6.24 -2.35
N ILE A 93 -4.30 7.19 -1.66
CA ILE A 93 -3.95 8.61 -1.72
C ILE A 93 -2.55 8.82 -1.14
N VAL A 94 -2.32 8.34 0.08
CA VAL A 94 -1.04 8.47 0.78
C VAL A 94 0.08 7.83 -0.05
N MET A 95 -0.16 6.65 -0.62
CA MET A 95 0.82 5.99 -1.47
C MET A 95 1.12 6.77 -2.76
N ALA A 96 0.10 7.30 -3.43
CA ALA A 96 0.28 8.03 -4.68
C ALA A 96 1.02 9.36 -4.47
N VAL A 97 0.60 10.15 -3.48
CA VAL A 97 1.13 11.50 -3.23
C VAL A 97 2.53 11.45 -2.63
N SER A 98 2.85 10.38 -1.88
CA SER A 98 4.18 10.21 -1.29
C SER A 98 5.25 9.73 -2.27
N ALA A 99 4.88 9.25 -3.47
CA ALA A 99 5.82 8.66 -4.44
C ALA A 99 7.06 9.53 -4.74
N PRO A 100 6.94 10.84 -5.00
CA PRO A 100 8.10 11.68 -5.32
C PRO A 100 9.13 11.78 -4.19
N PHE A 101 8.72 11.52 -2.95
CA PHE A 101 9.57 11.62 -1.77
C PHE A 101 10.21 10.29 -1.38
N MET A 102 9.77 9.17 -1.96
CA MET A 102 10.27 7.84 -1.65
C MET A 102 11.48 7.41 -2.49
N SER A 103 11.69 8.05 -3.65
CA SER A 103 12.82 7.74 -4.52
C SER A 103 14.19 7.89 -3.82
N PRO A 104 14.47 8.99 -3.08
CA PRO A 104 15.72 9.14 -2.33
C PRO A 104 15.89 8.13 -1.18
N VAL A 105 14.80 7.70 -0.56
CA VAL A 105 14.82 6.67 0.50
C VAL A 105 15.33 5.36 -0.09
N SER A 106 14.72 4.93 -1.20
CA SER A 106 15.12 3.71 -1.88
C SER A 106 16.58 3.78 -2.35
N GLU A 107 17.07 4.95 -2.77
CA GLU A 107 18.44 5.15 -3.23
C GLU A 107 19.48 4.92 -2.14
N LYS A 108 19.24 5.49 -0.97
CA LYS A 108 20.12 5.32 0.19
C LYS A 108 20.15 3.88 0.67
N ILE A 109 19.00 3.21 0.69
CA ILE A 109 18.91 1.79 1.05
C ILE A 109 19.68 0.94 0.03
N GLU A 110 19.50 1.21 -1.27
CA GLU A 110 20.20 0.50 -2.34
C GLU A 110 21.72 0.66 -2.25
N THR A 111 22.19 1.89 -2.06
CA THR A 111 23.61 2.19 -1.90
C THR A 111 24.19 1.51 -0.66
N HIS A 112 23.44 1.45 0.44
CA HIS A 112 23.86 0.75 1.64
C HIS A 112 23.98 -0.77 1.44
N LEU A 113 23.07 -1.38 0.67
CA LEU A 113 23.03 -2.82 0.46
C LEU A 113 23.96 -3.31 -0.64
N MET A 114 24.21 -2.50 -1.67
CA MET A 114 25.01 -2.88 -2.84
C MET A 114 26.41 -2.28 -2.85
N GLY A 115 26.67 -1.24 -2.07
CA GLY A 115 27.95 -0.51 -2.06
C GLY A 115 28.21 0.34 -3.30
N THR A 116 27.29 0.38 -4.27
CA THR A 116 27.38 1.18 -5.50
C THR A 116 26.04 1.83 -5.84
N THR A 117 26.08 3.04 -6.40
CA THR A 117 24.92 3.69 -7.02
C THR A 117 24.73 3.15 -8.44
N HIS A 118 23.64 2.43 -8.70
CA HIS A 118 23.31 1.96 -10.05
C HIS A 118 22.66 3.08 -10.89
N THR A 119 22.67 2.95 -12.22
CA THR A 119 21.99 3.91 -13.09
C THR A 119 20.48 3.87 -12.87
N HIS A 120 19.92 4.99 -12.44
CA HIS A 120 18.47 5.17 -12.29
C HIS A 120 17.87 5.83 -13.53
N ARG A 121 16.57 5.61 -13.77
CA ARG A 121 15.84 6.43 -14.73
C ARG A 121 15.80 7.87 -14.22
N ASN A 122 16.25 8.82 -15.04
CA ASN A 122 16.03 10.25 -14.80
C ASN A 122 14.53 10.54 -14.92
N THR A 123 13.83 10.58 -13.79
CA THR A 123 12.42 10.96 -13.70
C THR A 123 12.26 12.22 -12.88
N THR A 124 11.38 13.11 -13.32
CA THR A 124 11.02 14.31 -12.56
C THR A 124 10.02 13.93 -11.47
N ASN A 125 9.93 14.74 -10.40
CA ASN A 125 8.94 14.55 -9.33
C ASN A 125 7.51 14.46 -9.87
N ALA A 126 7.18 15.24 -10.91
CA ALA A 126 5.87 15.19 -11.58
C ALA A 126 5.63 13.85 -12.30
N SER A 127 6.67 13.31 -12.96
CA SER A 127 6.59 12.00 -13.60
C SER A 127 6.40 10.86 -12.59
N GLN A 128 7.09 10.94 -11.45
CA GLN A 128 6.94 10.00 -10.32
C GLN A 128 5.54 10.09 -9.70
N LEU A 129 5.02 11.30 -9.47
CA LEU A 129 3.65 11.51 -8.98
C LEU A 129 2.63 10.93 -9.95
N TRP A 130 2.74 11.22 -11.25
CA TRP A 130 1.82 10.70 -12.27
C TRP A 130 1.85 9.17 -12.34
N ARG A 131 3.05 8.58 -12.27
CA ARG A 131 3.21 7.13 -12.19
C ARG A 131 2.57 6.56 -10.93
N GLY A 132 2.84 7.16 -9.77
CA GLY A 132 2.28 6.77 -8.48
C GLY A 132 0.76 6.80 -8.49
N ILE A 133 0.15 7.87 -9.01
CA ILE A 133 -1.30 7.99 -9.20
C ILE A 133 -1.81 6.88 -10.12
N ARG A 134 -1.21 6.69 -11.30
CA ARG A 134 -1.65 5.67 -12.26
C ARG A 134 -1.61 4.26 -11.67
N ILE A 135 -0.57 3.93 -10.91
CA ILE A 135 -0.44 2.62 -10.25
C ILE A 135 -1.48 2.46 -9.15
N ASN A 136 -1.67 3.48 -8.31
CA ASN A 136 -2.64 3.40 -7.22
C ASN A 136 -4.08 3.35 -7.74
N ILE A 137 -4.43 4.08 -8.79
CA ILE A 137 -5.75 3.97 -9.45
C ILE A 137 -5.96 2.57 -10.02
N ARG A 138 -4.96 2.01 -10.72
CA ARG A 138 -5.05 0.63 -11.22
C ARG A 138 -5.23 -0.36 -10.07
N ASN A 139 -4.46 -0.20 -9.00
CA ASN A 139 -4.51 -1.10 -7.85
C ASN A 139 -5.86 -1.02 -7.16
N LEU A 140 -6.38 0.19 -6.92
CA LEU A 140 -7.72 0.41 -6.39
C LEU A 140 -8.79 -0.24 -7.28
N GLY A 141 -8.74 -0.04 -8.60
CA GLY A 141 -9.70 -0.66 -9.51
C GLY A 141 -9.66 -2.19 -9.48
N MET A 142 -8.47 -2.79 -9.46
CA MET A 142 -8.32 -4.24 -9.36
C MET A 142 -8.70 -4.77 -7.98
N GLU A 143 -8.42 -4.02 -6.92
CA GLU A 143 -8.80 -4.33 -5.55
C GLU A 143 -10.31 -4.36 -5.40
N LEU A 144 -11.02 -3.35 -5.91
CA LEU A 144 -12.48 -3.30 -5.92
C LEU A 144 -13.07 -4.44 -6.78
N LEU A 145 -12.50 -4.69 -7.97
CA LEU A 145 -12.92 -5.78 -8.85
C LEU A 145 -12.84 -7.16 -8.17
N LEU A 146 -11.83 -7.39 -7.33
CA LEU A 146 -11.70 -8.63 -6.55
C LEU A 146 -12.55 -8.60 -5.27
N THR A 147 -12.69 -7.43 -4.65
CA THR A 147 -13.43 -7.25 -3.39
C THR A 147 -14.92 -7.52 -3.58
N VAL A 148 -15.54 -7.03 -4.67
CA VAL A 148 -16.98 -7.19 -4.90
C VAL A 148 -17.42 -8.66 -4.97
N PRO A 149 -16.82 -9.55 -5.78
CA PRO A 149 -17.17 -10.98 -5.78
C PRO A 149 -16.91 -11.66 -4.43
N ILE A 150 -15.82 -11.31 -3.73
CA ILE A 150 -15.51 -11.91 -2.43
C ILE A 150 -16.53 -11.48 -1.36
N LEU A 151 -17.00 -10.23 -1.40
CA LEU A 151 -18.10 -9.76 -0.55
C LEU A 151 -19.41 -10.49 -0.86
N LEU A 152 -19.72 -10.78 -2.12
CA LEU A 152 -20.91 -11.58 -2.45
C LEU A 152 -20.80 -13.01 -1.89
N LEU A 153 -19.60 -13.60 -1.96
CA LEU A 153 -19.33 -14.92 -1.35
C LEU A 153 -19.41 -14.88 0.18
N SER A 154 -19.14 -13.72 0.82
CA SER A 154 -19.15 -13.61 2.28
C SER A 154 -20.56 -13.68 2.89
N LEU A 155 -21.60 -13.48 2.07
CA LEU A 155 -23.00 -13.62 2.49
C LEU A 155 -23.40 -15.06 2.82
N ILE A 156 -22.56 -16.05 2.45
CA ILE A 156 -22.77 -17.45 2.79
C ILE A 156 -22.14 -17.72 4.18
N PRO A 157 -22.91 -18.08 5.23
CA PRO A 157 -22.46 -18.07 6.63
C PRO A 157 -21.17 -18.83 6.96
N VAL A 158 -20.86 -19.92 6.23
CA VAL A 158 -19.62 -20.71 6.41
C VAL A 158 -18.45 -20.14 5.58
N ILE A 159 -18.75 -19.57 4.42
CA ILE A 159 -17.74 -19.00 3.50
C ILE A 159 -17.34 -17.59 3.96
N GLY A 160 -18.19 -16.90 4.72
CA GLY A 160 -17.95 -15.56 5.26
C GLY A 160 -16.62 -15.38 5.98
N VAL A 161 -16.22 -16.35 6.79
CA VAL A 161 -14.92 -16.31 7.51
C VAL A 161 -13.75 -16.36 6.53
N VAL A 162 -13.81 -17.27 5.56
CA VAL A 162 -12.77 -17.42 4.52
C VAL A 162 -12.74 -16.17 3.63
N ALA A 163 -13.90 -15.64 3.27
CA ALA A 163 -14.03 -14.43 2.47
C ALA A 163 -13.42 -13.21 3.17
N THR A 164 -13.63 -13.05 4.48
CA THR A 164 -13.02 -11.96 5.27
C THR A 164 -11.49 -12.03 5.26
N LEU A 165 -10.94 -13.23 5.44
CA LEU A 165 -9.49 -13.45 5.35
C LEU A 165 -8.98 -13.13 3.93
N LEU A 166 -9.69 -13.57 2.89
CA LEU A 166 -9.33 -13.29 1.50
C LEU A 166 -9.37 -11.79 1.18
N LEU A 167 -10.37 -11.06 1.66
CA LEU A 167 -10.46 -9.61 1.52
C LEU A 167 -9.24 -8.94 2.14
N PHE A 168 -8.89 -9.30 3.38
CA PHE A 168 -7.72 -8.77 4.04
C PHE A 168 -6.42 -9.05 3.25
N LEU A 169 -6.26 -10.26 2.70
CA LEU A 169 -5.10 -10.62 1.89
C LEU A 169 -5.04 -9.86 0.55
N VAL A 170 -6.17 -9.60 -0.09
CA VAL A 170 -6.26 -8.76 -1.30
C VAL A 170 -5.85 -7.33 -0.97
N GLN A 171 -6.39 -6.77 0.11
CA GLN A 171 -6.07 -5.43 0.61
C GLN A 171 -4.57 -5.29 0.93
N ALA A 172 -4.00 -6.28 1.62
CA ALA A 172 -2.57 -6.36 1.92
C ALA A 172 -1.73 -6.46 0.64
N PHE A 173 -2.10 -7.31 -0.31
CA PHE A 173 -1.35 -7.42 -1.57
C PHE A 173 -1.21 -6.07 -2.28
N TYR A 174 -2.28 -5.30 -2.41
CA TYR A 174 -2.24 -4.00 -3.09
C TYR A 174 -1.55 -2.90 -2.29
N ALA A 175 -1.63 -2.93 -0.96
CA ALA A 175 -0.84 -2.05 -0.10
C ALA A 175 0.67 -2.32 -0.25
N GLY A 176 1.08 -3.59 -0.16
CA GLY A 176 2.48 -3.96 -0.36
C GLY A 176 2.98 -3.74 -1.79
N PHE A 177 2.10 -3.90 -2.80
CA PHE A 177 2.41 -3.54 -4.18
C PHE A 177 2.86 -2.08 -4.27
N GLY A 178 2.09 -1.15 -3.69
CA GLY A 178 2.41 0.28 -3.74
C GLY A 178 3.76 0.59 -3.10
N ASN A 179 4.04 0.00 -1.93
CA ASN A 179 5.32 0.18 -1.25
C ASN A 179 6.51 -0.37 -2.06
N MET A 180 6.35 -1.52 -2.73
CA MET A 180 7.39 -2.08 -3.60
C MET A 180 7.66 -1.20 -4.84
N ASP A 181 6.61 -0.55 -5.39
CA ASP A 181 6.76 0.23 -6.61
C ASP A 181 7.68 1.44 -6.45
N TYR A 182 7.80 2.03 -5.25
CA TYR A 182 8.76 3.11 -4.98
C TYR A 182 10.21 2.74 -5.32
N THR A 183 10.57 1.47 -5.16
CA THR A 183 11.89 0.98 -5.54
C THR A 183 11.91 0.51 -6.99
N LEU A 184 10.85 -0.17 -7.45
CA LEU A 184 10.78 -0.66 -8.83
C LEU A 184 10.76 0.48 -9.84
N GLU A 185 10.22 1.65 -9.49
CA GLU A 185 10.07 2.75 -10.43
C GLU A 185 11.38 3.33 -10.94
N ARG A 186 12.43 3.20 -10.14
CA ARG A 186 13.77 3.70 -10.43
C ARG A 186 14.46 2.86 -11.51
N HIS A 187 14.02 1.62 -11.70
CA HIS A 187 14.69 0.61 -12.52
C HIS A 187 13.81 0.05 -13.65
N LEU A 188 12.50 0.01 -13.45
CA LEU A 188 11.57 -0.71 -14.31
C LEU A 188 10.49 0.19 -14.87
N SER A 189 9.99 -0.16 -16.06
CA SER A 189 8.75 0.39 -16.58
C SER A 189 7.55 -0.02 -15.71
N TYR A 190 6.44 0.67 -15.89
CA TYR A 190 5.16 0.35 -15.25
C TYR A 190 4.75 -1.13 -15.46
N ALA A 191 4.84 -1.62 -16.70
CA ALA A 191 4.43 -2.98 -17.04
C ALA A 191 5.36 -4.04 -16.41
N GLU A 192 6.65 -3.76 -16.34
CA GLU A 192 7.64 -4.63 -15.70
C GLU A 192 7.44 -4.67 -14.18
N SER A 193 7.11 -3.53 -13.56
CA SER A 193 6.86 -3.45 -12.12
C SER A 193 5.64 -4.29 -11.74
N VAL A 194 4.55 -4.19 -12.52
CA VAL A 194 3.38 -5.07 -12.37
C VAL A 194 3.76 -6.55 -12.50
N ARG A 195 4.63 -6.90 -13.44
CA ARG A 195 5.07 -8.29 -13.65
C ARG A 195 5.88 -8.81 -12.46
N ILE A 196 6.86 -8.03 -11.99
CA ILE A 196 7.74 -8.40 -10.88
C ILE A 196 6.93 -8.60 -9.60
N VAL A 197 6.04 -7.67 -9.25
CA VAL A 197 5.22 -7.81 -8.04
C VAL A 197 4.27 -9.02 -8.16
N LYS A 198 3.69 -9.27 -9.34
CA LYS A 198 2.85 -10.45 -9.58
C LYS A 198 3.60 -11.78 -9.47
N GLN A 199 4.91 -11.81 -9.72
CA GLN A 199 5.76 -12.99 -9.52
C GLN A 199 6.15 -13.16 -8.04
N HIS A 200 6.20 -12.06 -7.28
CA HIS A 200 6.62 -12.03 -5.88
C HIS A 200 5.47 -11.67 -4.91
N ARG A 201 4.25 -12.13 -5.19
CA ARG A 201 3.04 -11.76 -4.42
C ARG A 201 3.16 -12.02 -2.93
N GLY A 202 3.88 -13.06 -2.54
CA GLY A 202 4.11 -13.37 -1.12
C GLY A 202 4.81 -12.24 -0.38
N ILE A 203 5.82 -11.60 -0.98
CA ILE A 203 6.54 -10.48 -0.36
C ILE A 203 5.61 -9.26 -0.26
N ALA A 204 4.86 -8.96 -1.34
CA ALA A 204 3.88 -7.88 -1.33
C ALA A 204 2.81 -8.09 -0.25
N VAL A 205 2.23 -9.29 -0.15
CA VAL A 205 1.26 -9.63 0.91
C VAL A 205 1.89 -9.50 2.29
N GLY A 206 3.09 -10.05 2.50
CA GLY A 206 3.79 -9.96 3.79
C GLY A 206 4.04 -8.51 4.21
N ASN A 207 4.50 -7.67 3.28
CA ASN A 207 4.71 -6.26 3.54
C ASN A 207 3.39 -5.54 3.87
N GLY A 208 2.36 -5.81 3.08
CA GLY A 208 1.04 -5.20 3.21
C GLY A 208 0.26 -5.65 4.45
N ILE A 209 0.47 -6.86 4.96
CA ILE A 209 -0.17 -7.32 6.21
C ILE A 209 0.23 -6.38 7.36
N VAL A 210 1.53 -6.09 7.49
CA VAL A 210 2.02 -5.20 8.55
C VAL A 210 1.57 -3.76 8.28
N PHE A 211 1.60 -3.30 7.03
CA PHE A 211 1.05 -1.99 6.64
C PHE A 211 -0.41 -1.82 7.10
N MET A 212 -1.26 -2.79 6.75
CA MET A 212 -2.68 -2.77 7.11
C MET A 212 -2.87 -2.87 8.63
N ALA A 213 -2.08 -3.70 9.31
CA ALA A 213 -2.10 -3.82 10.76
C ALA A 213 -1.78 -2.48 11.45
N MET A 214 -0.81 -1.73 10.92
CA MET A 214 -0.46 -0.41 11.45
C MET A 214 -1.59 0.60 11.30
N LEU A 215 -2.42 0.52 10.26
CA LEU A 215 -3.55 1.45 10.10
C LEU A 215 -4.61 1.32 11.21
N PHE A 216 -4.66 0.18 11.92
CA PHE A 216 -5.52 0.02 13.09
C PHE A 216 -4.97 0.71 14.36
N ILE A 217 -3.72 1.17 14.35
CA ILE A 217 -3.12 1.93 15.44
C ILE A 217 -3.33 3.42 15.17
N PRO A 218 -4.25 4.10 15.90
CA PRO A 218 -4.58 5.49 15.63
C PRO A 218 -3.36 6.39 15.84
N VAL A 219 -3.25 7.43 15.02
CA VAL A 219 -2.20 8.46 15.04
C VAL A 219 -0.79 7.91 14.76
N ILE A 220 -0.23 7.08 15.65
CA ILE A 220 1.12 6.52 15.54
C ILE A 220 1.24 5.63 14.30
N GLY A 221 0.27 4.75 14.09
CA GLY A 221 0.25 3.87 12.92
C GLY A 221 0.18 4.68 11.62
N ILE A 222 -0.76 5.62 11.55
CA ILE A 222 -0.95 6.56 10.43
C ILE A 222 0.35 7.30 10.09
N ILE A 223 1.10 7.77 11.08
CA ILE A 223 2.35 8.51 10.88
C ILE A 223 3.48 7.55 10.45
N LEU A 224 3.68 6.46 11.17
CA LEU A 224 4.84 5.58 10.98
C LEU A 224 4.68 4.54 9.87
N VAL A 225 3.48 4.37 9.32
CA VAL A 225 3.19 3.32 8.33
C VAL A 225 4.13 3.41 7.14
N LEU A 226 4.29 4.59 6.53
CA LEU A 226 5.16 4.78 5.38
C LEU A 226 6.65 4.57 5.68
N PRO A 227 7.26 5.20 6.70
CA PRO A 227 8.66 4.95 7.05
C PRO A 227 8.99 3.46 7.14
N LEU A 228 8.18 2.71 7.88
CA LEU A 228 8.42 1.29 8.14
C LEU A 228 8.12 0.44 6.91
N SER A 229 6.99 0.66 6.26
CA SER A 229 6.56 -0.17 5.14
C SER A 229 7.40 0.01 3.90
N VAL A 230 7.78 1.25 3.59
CA VAL A 230 8.62 1.56 2.44
C VAL A 230 10.03 1.06 2.66
N THR A 231 10.62 1.27 3.85
CA THR A 231 11.95 0.75 4.15
C THR A 231 11.99 -0.77 4.02
N ALA A 232 11.01 -1.48 4.62
CA ALA A 232 10.90 -2.94 4.53
C ALA A 232 10.64 -3.41 3.08
N ALA A 233 9.82 -2.70 2.32
CA ALA A 233 9.55 -3.04 0.92
C ALA A 233 10.78 -2.80 0.05
N SER A 234 11.52 -1.71 0.25
CA SER A 234 12.73 -1.38 -0.49
C SER A 234 13.81 -2.44 -0.28
N THR A 235 14.06 -2.88 0.95
CA THR A 235 15.07 -3.92 1.22
C THR A 235 14.76 -5.22 0.49
N GLU A 236 13.51 -5.69 0.55
CA GLU A 236 13.10 -6.91 -0.14
C GLU A 236 13.07 -6.73 -1.66
N THR A 237 12.62 -5.58 -2.15
CA THR A 237 12.55 -5.29 -3.59
C THR A 237 13.93 -5.22 -4.21
N ILE A 238 14.91 -4.62 -3.53
CA ILE A 238 16.31 -4.59 -3.96
C ILE A 238 16.87 -6.03 -4.04
N ALA A 239 16.55 -6.88 -3.04
CA ALA A 239 16.96 -8.28 -3.07
C ALA A 239 16.37 -9.04 -4.28
N ILE A 240 15.08 -8.81 -4.60
CA ILE A 240 14.42 -9.37 -5.79
C ILE A 240 15.08 -8.89 -7.08
N LEU A 241 15.37 -7.60 -7.18
CA LEU A 241 16.01 -7.02 -8.38
C LEU A 241 17.43 -7.56 -8.59
N LYS A 242 18.16 -7.86 -7.50
CA LYS A 242 19.45 -8.54 -7.54
C LYS A 242 19.30 -9.99 -8.03
N GLU A 243 18.37 -10.75 -7.45
CA GLU A 243 18.11 -12.15 -7.82
C GLU A 243 17.71 -12.28 -9.29
N THR A 244 16.93 -11.33 -9.80
CA THR A 244 16.48 -11.28 -11.19
C THR A 244 17.50 -10.66 -12.17
N ARG A 245 18.73 -10.35 -11.71
CA ARG A 245 19.81 -9.68 -12.47
C ARG A 245 19.38 -8.36 -13.14
N ARG A 246 18.36 -7.69 -12.61
CA ARG A 246 17.88 -6.38 -13.09
C ARG A 246 18.73 -5.22 -12.57
N LEU A 247 19.63 -5.47 -11.63
CA LEU A 247 20.64 -4.53 -11.10
C LEU A 247 22.07 -4.84 -11.58
N ALA A 248 22.26 -5.79 -12.52
CA ALA A 248 23.60 -6.11 -12.99
C ALA A 248 24.22 -4.87 -13.68
N PRO A 249 25.51 -4.55 -13.43
CA PRO A 249 26.21 -3.56 -14.23
C PRO A 249 26.10 -3.97 -15.70
N LYS A 250 25.80 -3.02 -16.59
CA LYS A 250 25.95 -3.26 -18.03
C LYS A 250 27.37 -3.78 -18.23
N GLU A 251 27.51 -5.01 -18.72
CA GLU A 251 28.81 -5.46 -19.22
C GLU A 251 29.28 -4.40 -20.21
N PRO A 252 30.54 -3.93 -20.12
CA PRO A 252 31.06 -3.02 -21.12
C PRO A 252 30.90 -3.74 -22.45
N THR A 253 30.13 -3.15 -23.37
CA THR A 253 30.09 -3.55 -24.77
C THR A 253 31.53 -3.75 -25.19
N GLN A 254 31.97 -5.01 -25.31
CA GLN A 254 33.20 -5.33 -25.98
C GLN A 254 32.95 -4.82 -27.40
N ASN A 255 33.50 -3.65 -27.70
CA ASN A 255 33.73 -3.24 -29.07
C ASN A 255 34.54 -4.37 -29.68
N LEU A 256 33.86 -5.24 -30.42
CA LEU A 256 34.50 -6.12 -31.39
C LEU A 256 35.06 -5.17 -32.45
N SER A 257 36.29 -4.72 -32.20
CA SER A 257 37.16 -4.21 -33.24
C SER A 257 37.44 -5.36 -34.19
N GLN A 258 36.74 -5.35 -35.33
CA GLN A 258 37.20 -5.93 -36.59
C GLN A 258 36.90 -4.92 -37.69
#